data_AF-X6P245-F1
#
_entry.id   AF-X6P245-F1
#
_cell.length_a   1.000
_cell.length_b   1.000
_cell.length_c   1.000
_cell.angle_alpha   90.00
_cell.angle_beta   90.00
_cell.angle_gamma   90.00
#
_symmetry.space_group_name_H-M   'P 1'
#
loop_
_entity.id
_entity.type
_entity.pdbx_description
1 polymer ?
#
loop_
_entity_poly.entity_id
_entity_poly.type
_entity_poly.pdbx_seq_one_letter_code
_entity_poly.pdbx_strand_id
1 'polypeptide(L)'
;MLFIYFFYNSNLLQLYLEMPTHLAPESIQFDERGWEVKEPKYQLRPETIESLYLMFSVTSNEQYRDWGWLIFEAIQQHCRTEIAYSGINDVRDIPPMQDNKMESYVMAETFKYLYLLFDDHAGSLIPLNEFVFNTEAHPIRKFNLTQSIKQWAANKKA
;
A
#
# COMPACT_ATOMS: atom_id res chain seq x y z
N MET A 1 1.18 9.23 -10.51
CA MET A 1 2.04 8.67 -11.59
C MET A 1 3.51 9.09 -11.49
N LEU A 2 3.96 9.67 -10.36
CA LEU A 2 5.39 9.90 -10.05
C LEU A 2 5.99 8.81 -9.16
N PHE A 3 5.15 7.98 -8.51
CA PHE A 3 5.59 6.94 -7.59
C PHE A 3 6.17 5.70 -8.27
N ILE A 4 5.67 5.31 -9.46
CA ILE A 4 6.05 4.04 -10.11
C ILE A 4 7.51 4.00 -10.56
N TYR A 5 8.12 5.15 -10.92
CA TYR A 5 9.52 5.18 -11.37
C TYR A 5 10.54 5.03 -10.23
N PHE A 6 10.14 5.16 -8.97
CA PHE A 6 11.03 4.95 -7.82
C PHE A 6 11.23 3.46 -7.47
N PHE A 7 10.43 2.55 -8.02
CA PHE A 7 10.36 1.13 -7.60
C PHE A 7 11.38 0.20 -8.28
N TYR A 8 12.09 0.63 -9.32
CA TYR A 8 13.02 -0.27 -10.02
C TYR A 8 14.34 -0.50 -9.26
N ASN A 9 14.62 0.30 -8.21
CA ASN A 9 15.76 0.10 -7.32
C ASN A 9 15.25 -0.04 -5.89
N SER A 10 15.83 -0.98 -5.15
CA SER A 10 15.49 -1.51 -3.80
C SER A 10 15.35 -0.50 -2.65
N ASN A 11 15.26 0.79 -2.93
CA ASN A 11 15.39 1.89 -1.97
C ASN A 11 14.21 2.00 -1.00
N LEU A 12 13.00 1.58 -1.40
CA LEU A 12 11.81 1.75 -0.57
C LEU A 12 11.69 0.66 0.49
N LEU A 13 11.98 -0.60 0.13
CA LEU A 13 12.09 -1.68 1.10
C LEU A 13 13.29 -1.46 2.04
N GLN A 14 14.38 -0.90 1.52
CA GLN A 14 15.55 -0.59 2.34
C GLN A 14 15.18 0.27 3.56
N LEU A 15 14.23 1.21 3.44
CA LEU A 15 13.73 1.97 4.59
C LEU A 15 13.05 1.10 5.64
N TYR A 16 12.28 0.09 5.23
CA TYR A 16 11.68 -0.86 6.16
C TYR A 16 12.78 -1.71 6.81
N LEU A 17 13.72 -2.25 6.04
CA LEU A 17 14.77 -3.13 6.56
C LEU A 17 15.79 -2.44 7.48
N GLU A 18 16.05 -1.15 7.29
CA GLU A 18 17.01 -0.40 8.11
C GLU A 18 16.42 0.07 9.44
N MET A 19 15.09 0.13 9.58
CA MET A 19 14.46 0.52 10.83
C MET A 19 14.34 -0.66 11.80
N PRO A 20 14.64 -0.48 13.10
CA PRO A 20 14.51 -1.53 14.11
C PRO A 20 13.13 -2.22 14.14
N THR A 21 12.05 -1.47 13.92
CA THR A 21 10.68 -2.01 13.88
C THR A 21 10.30 -2.70 12.58
N HIS A 22 11.18 -2.68 11.58
CA HIS A 22 10.87 -3.07 10.20
C HIS A 22 9.70 -2.29 9.58
N LEU A 23 9.49 -1.04 10.01
CA LEU A 23 8.48 -0.11 9.48
C LEU A 23 9.16 1.18 9.01
N ALA A 24 8.75 1.71 7.86
CA ALA A 24 9.32 2.94 7.33
C ALA A 24 8.88 4.18 8.14
N PRO A 25 9.73 5.20 8.28
CA PRO A 25 9.33 6.48 8.84
C PRO A 25 8.40 7.25 7.88
N GLU A 26 7.64 8.19 8.42
CA GLU A 26 6.78 9.09 7.65
C GLU A 26 7.56 9.89 6.59
N SER A 27 8.72 10.41 6.96
CA SER A 27 9.57 11.12 6.01
C SER A 27 11.04 10.98 6.31
N ILE A 28 11.81 10.95 5.23
CA ILE A 28 13.25 11.02 5.22
C ILE A 28 13.70 12.31 4.52
N GLN A 29 14.91 12.73 4.81
CA GLN A 29 15.58 13.82 4.13
C GLN A 29 16.90 13.31 3.56
N PHE A 30 17.20 13.66 2.31
CA PHE A 30 18.49 13.34 1.69
C PHE A 30 19.47 14.49 1.88
N ASP A 31 20.73 14.15 2.16
CA ASP A 31 21.84 15.08 2.27
C ASP A 31 23.09 14.53 1.52
N GLU A 32 24.22 15.22 1.62
CA GLU A 32 25.48 14.78 0.98
C GLU A 32 26.04 13.47 1.54
N ARG A 33 25.54 13.01 2.70
CA ARG A 33 26.01 11.82 3.44
C ARG A 33 25.08 10.62 3.29
N GLY A 34 23.89 10.81 2.73
CA GLY A 34 22.90 9.77 2.51
C GLY A 34 21.49 10.26 2.79
N TRP A 35 20.78 9.55 3.65
CA TRP A 35 19.45 9.92 4.10
C TRP A 35 19.35 9.86 5.63
N GLU A 36 18.51 10.73 6.19
CA GLU A 36 18.19 10.77 7.61
C GLU A 36 16.68 10.76 7.84
N VAL A 37 16.25 10.21 8.98
CA VAL A 37 14.84 10.21 9.38
C VAL A 37 14.45 11.60 9.88
N LYS A 38 13.44 12.21 9.24
CA LYS A 38 12.92 13.53 9.61
C LYS A 38 11.68 13.43 10.48
N GLU A 39 10.72 12.59 10.08
CA GLU A 39 9.53 12.29 10.88
C GLU A 39 9.50 10.78 11.14
N PRO A 40 9.81 10.34 12.38
CA PRO A 40 10.00 8.91 12.66
C PRO A 40 8.70 8.15 12.92
N LYS A 41 7.55 8.83 12.95
CA LYS A 41 6.24 8.19 13.16
C LYS A 41 5.91 7.23 12.01
N TYR A 42 5.13 6.20 12.29
CA TYR A 42 4.52 5.33 11.28
C TYR A 42 3.03 5.21 11.54
N GLN A 43 2.24 5.61 10.55
CA GLN A 43 0.78 5.74 10.67
C GLN A 43 0.04 4.66 9.88
N LEU A 44 0.65 3.48 9.65
CA LEU A 44 0.02 2.37 8.90
C LEU A 44 -0.37 2.77 7.47
N ARG A 45 0.41 3.63 6.82
CA ARG A 45 0.09 4.15 5.49
C ARG A 45 0.20 3.07 4.39
N PRO A 46 -0.62 3.14 3.34
CA PRO A 46 -0.77 2.05 2.39
C PRO A 46 0.20 2.08 1.20
N GLU A 47 0.88 3.19 0.92
CA GLU A 47 1.49 3.47 -0.39
C GLU A 47 2.54 2.43 -0.79
N THR A 48 3.27 1.91 0.19
CA THR A 48 4.25 0.83 -0.02
C THR A 48 3.54 -0.46 -0.45
N ILE A 49 2.54 -0.88 0.33
CA ILE A 49 1.80 -2.13 0.10
C ILE A 49 0.97 -2.05 -1.19
N GLU A 50 0.37 -0.89 -1.49
CA GLU A 50 -0.28 -0.63 -2.78
C GLU A 50 0.68 -0.90 -3.94
N SER A 51 1.89 -0.37 -3.84
CA SER A 51 2.89 -0.53 -4.88
C SER A 51 3.37 -1.97 -4.99
N LEU A 52 3.54 -2.68 -3.88
CA LEU A 52 3.84 -4.12 -3.88
C LEU A 52 2.74 -4.93 -4.58
N TYR A 53 1.46 -4.62 -4.28
CA TYR A 53 0.32 -5.23 -4.95
C TYR A 53 0.32 -4.98 -6.46
N LEU A 54 0.54 -3.75 -6.90
CA LEU A 54 0.59 -3.40 -8.32
C LEU A 54 1.76 -4.10 -9.03
N MET A 55 2.94 -4.11 -8.40
CA MET A 55 4.13 -4.75 -8.97
C MET A 55 3.94 -6.26 -9.08
N PHE A 56 3.40 -6.91 -8.05
CA PHE A 56 3.04 -8.33 -8.10
C PHE A 56 2.01 -8.61 -9.20
N SER A 57 0.95 -7.80 -9.29
CA SER A 57 -0.12 -8.01 -10.28
C SER A 57 0.36 -7.90 -11.73
N VAL A 58 1.38 -7.08 -12.00
CA VAL A 58 1.91 -6.87 -13.36
C VAL A 58 3.04 -7.85 -13.70
N THR A 59 3.84 -8.25 -12.71
CA THR A 59 5.07 -9.03 -12.96
C THR A 59 4.98 -10.48 -12.50
N SER A 60 4.05 -10.81 -11.61
CA SER A 60 3.95 -12.09 -10.91
C SER A 60 5.23 -12.51 -10.17
N ASN A 61 6.08 -11.55 -9.79
CA ASN A 61 7.28 -11.84 -9.01
C ASN A 61 6.94 -11.99 -7.52
N GLU A 62 7.12 -13.21 -7.00
CA GLU A 62 6.82 -13.57 -5.60
C GLU A 62 7.61 -12.74 -4.56
N GLN A 63 8.74 -12.14 -4.94
CA GLN A 63 9.52 -11.27 -4.05
C GLN A 63 8.67 -10.12 -3.46
N TYR A 64 7.67 -9.61 -4.21
CA TYR A 64 6.78 -8.57 -3.71
C TYR A 64 5.84 -9.07 -2.59
N ARG A 65 5.49 -10.36 -2.59
CA ARG A 65 4.74 -10.99 -1.50
C ARG A 65 5.62 -11.24 -0.29
N ASP A 66 6.87 -11.65 -0.47
CA ASP A 66 7.83 -11.80 0.63
C ASP A 66 8.01 -10.47 1.38
N TRP A 67 8.14 -9.36 0.62
CA TRP A 67 8.21 -8.01 1.18
C TRP A 67 6.92 -7.58 1.86
N GLY A 68 5.77 -7.88 1.26
CA GLY A 68 4.47 -7.61 1.88
C GLY A 68 4.28 -8.38 3.18
N TRP A 69 4.77 -9.62 3.24
CA TRP A 69 4.72 -10.46 4.44
C TRP A 69 5.58 -9.88 5.56
N LEU A 70 6.81 -9.47 5.25
CA LEU A 70 7.69 -8.80 6.21
C LEU A 70 7.04 -7.56 6.82
N ILE A 71 6.41 -6.72 5.99
CA ILE A 71 5.71 -5.52 6.46
C ILE A 71 4.50 -5.91 7.33
N PHE A 72 3.74 -6.93 6.92
CA PHE A 72 2.61 -7.41 7.70
C PHE A 72 3.06 -7.91 9.08
N GLU A 73 4.12 -8.72 9.17
CA GLU A 73 4.66 -9.20 10.44
C GLU A 73 5.07 -8.03 11.35
N ALA A 74 5.73 -7.01 10.80
CA ALA A 74 6.09 -5.79 11.52
C ALA A 74 4.85 -5.03 12.05
N ILE A 75 3.79 -4.90 11.24
CA ILE A 75 2.50 -4.33 11.66
C ILE A 75 1.90 -5.16 12.81
N GLN A 76 1.89 -6.49 12.69
CA GLN A 76 1.36 -7.37 13.73
C GLN A 76 2.14 -7.24 15.05
N GLN A 77 3.45 -7.06 14.97
CA GLN A 77 4.32 -6.97 16.14
C GLN A 77 4.25 -5.61 16.84
N HIS A 78 4.18 -4.51 16.09
CA HIS A 78 4.38 -3.16 16.62
C HIS A 78 3.12 -2.29 16.65
N CYS A 79 2.18 -2.53 15.73
CA CYS A 79 0.98 -1.70 15.58
C CYS A 79 -0.29 -2.35 16.13
N ARG A 80 -0.28 -3.66 16.43
CA ARG A 80 -1.46 -4.36 16.97
C ARG A 80 -1.75 -3.94 18.42
N THR A 81 -3.02 -3.71 18.72
CA THR A 81 -3.53 -3.51 20.09
C THR A 81 -4.38 -4.71 20.51
N GLU A 82 -4.93 -4.70 21.72
CA GLU A 82 -5.82 -5.76 22.19
C GLU A 82 -7.09 -5.92 21.33
N ILE A 83 -7.57 -4.83 20.73
CA ILE A 83 -8.85 -4.80 20.00
C ILE A 83 -8.76 -4.29 18.56
N ALA A 84 -7.64 -3.66 18.16
CA ALA A 84 -7.50 -2.94 16.89
C ALA A 84 -6.02 -2.77 16.47
N TYR A 85 -5.72 -1.72 15.72
CA TYR A 85 -4.37 -1.29 15.35
C TYR A 85 -4.15 0.19 15.70
N SER A 86 -2.91 0.59 15.92
CA SER A 86 -2.51 1.97 16.17
C SER A 86 -1.24 2.32 15.40
N GLY A 87 -1.10 3.57 15.00
CA GLY A 87 0.19 4.12 14.60
C GLY A 87 1.20 4.11 15.76
N ILE A 88 2.46 4.32 15.43
CA ILE A 88 3.58 4.41 16.39
C ILE A 88 4.33 5.72 16.23
N ASN A 89 4.84 6.26 17.34
CA ASN A 89 5.48 7.58 17.36
C ASN A 89 6.91 7.59 16.79
N ASP A 90 7.63 6.48 16.92
CA ASP A 90 9.01 6.36 16.43
C ASP A 90 9.30 4.91 15.99
N VAL A 91 9.64 4.72 14.72
CA VAL A 91 10.01 3.42 14.13
C VAL A 91 11.35 2.88 14.61
N ARG A 92 12.12 3.66 15.38
CA ARG A 92 13.41 3.27 15.94
C ARG A 92 13.30 2.68 17.34
N ASP A 93 12.17 2.87 18.01
CA ASP A 93 11.96 2.42 19.38
C ASP A 93 11.47 0.97 19.44
N ILE A 94 12.02 0.18 20.37
CA ILE A 94 11.60 -1.21 20.63
C ILE A 94 11.42 -1.41 22.15
N PRO A 95 10.18 -1.61 22.65
CA PRO A 95 8.91 -1.50 21.93
C PRO A 95 8.56 -0.03 21.62
N PRO A 96 7.91 0.24 20.47
CA PRO A 96 7.51 1.60 20.13
C PRO A 96 6.28 2.05 20.93
N MET A 97 6.17 3.35 21.19
CA MET A 97 4.99 3.93 21.83
C MET A 97 3.88 4.16 20.79
N GLN A 98 2.70 3.58 21.02
CA GLN A 98 1.52 3.76 20.17
C GLN A 98 0.92 5.16 20.30
N ASP A 99 0.40 5.71 19.20
CA ASP A 99 -0.17 7.06 19.11
C ASP A 99 -1.68 7.12 19.43
N ASN A 100 -2.29 5.96 19.73
CA ASN A 100 -3.72 5.77 19.99
C ASN A 100 -4.63 6.28 18.87
N LYS A 101 -4.20 6.10 17.60
CA LYS A 101 -4.97 6.46 16.41
C LYS A 101 -4.99 5.32 15.42
N MET A 102 -6.19 5.01 14.94
CA MET A 102 -6.42 4.12 13.81
C MET A 102 -7.08 4.92 12.70
N GLU A 103 -6.30 5.29 11.70
CA GLU A 103 -6.82 6.04 10.56
C GLU A 103 -7.75 5.16 9.70
N SER A 104 -8.75 5.75 9.05
CA SER A 104 -9.74 4.99 8.27
C SER A 104 -9.11 4.18 7.13
N TYR A 105 -8.05 4.72 6.53
CA TYR A 105 -7.31 4.07 5.44
C TYR A 105 -6.61 2.77 5.87
N VAL A 106 -6.42 2.52 7.17
CA VAL A 106 -5.84 1.24 7.62
C VAL A 106 -6.72 0.07 7.17
N MET A 107 -8.04 0.21 7.30
CA MET A 107 -9.00 -0.79 6.84
C MET A 107 -9.30 -0.65 5.35
N ALA A 108 -9.44 0.58 4.85
CA ALA A 108 -9.80 0.81 3.46
C ALA A 108 -8.67 0.44 2.50
N GLU A 109 -7.42 0.63 2.87
CA GLU A 109 -6.28 0.56 1.94
C GLU A 109 -5.26 -0.47 2.39
N THR A 110 -4.63 -0.28 3.56
CA THR A 110 -3.49 -1.09 4.02
C THR A 110 -3.84 -2.58 4.07
N PHE A 111 -4.90 -2.95 4.78
CA PHE A 111 -5.33 -4.35 4.83
C PHE A 111 -6.01 -4.83 3.55
N LYS A 112 -6.62 -3.95 2.75
CA LYS A 112 -7.19 -4.32 1.46
C LYS A 112 -6.09 -4.72 0.48
N TYR A 113 -5.02 -3.93 0.36
CA TYR A 113 -3.91 -4.24 -0.52
C TYR A 113 -3.10 -5.43 -0.03
N LEU A 114 -2.90 -5.61 1.28
CA LEU A 114 -2.33 -6.84 1.82
C LEU A 114 -3.18 -8.05 1.43
N TYR A 115 -4.50 -7.97 1.60
CA TYR A 115 -5.40 -9.07 1.22
C TYR A 115 -5.32 -9.40 -0.27
N LEU A 116 -5.32 -8.38 -1.14
CA LEU A 116 -5.22 -8.57 -2.60
C LEU A 116 -3.83 -9.07 -3.03
N LEU A 117 -2.76 -8.66 -2.35
CA LEU A 117 -1.39 -9.12 -2.63
C LEU A 117 -1.25 -10.63 -2.42
N PHE A 118 -1.96 -11.19 -1.43
CA PHE A 118 -1.98 -12.62 -1.13
C PHE A 118 -3.19 -13.36 -1.76
N ASP A 119 -3.90 -12.76 -2.72
CA ASP A 119 -4.87 -13.48 -3.55
C ASP A 119 -4.14 -14.60 -4.32
N ASP A 120 -4.52 -15.85 -4.09
CA ASP A 120 -3.96 -17.06 -4.72
C ASP A 120 -3.96 -16.97 -6.26
N HIS A 121 -4.91 -16.21 -6.82
CA HIS A 121 -5.09 -16.06 -8.25
C HIS A 121 -4.69 -14.66 -8.76
N ALA A 122 -3.63 -14.07 -8.18
CA ALA A 122 -2.86 -12.93 -8.69
C ALA A 122 -3.68 -11.86 -9.45
N GLY A 123 -4.60 -11.22 -8.75
CA GLY A 123 -5.45 -10.17 -9.33
C GLY A 123 -6.76 -10.68 -9.92
N SER A 124 -7.21 -11.89 -9.56
CA SER A 124 -8.49 -12.43 -10.00
C SER A 124 -9.68 -11.77 -9.31
N LEU A 125 -9.51 -11.37 -8.04
CA LEU A 125 -10.60 -10.79 -7.26
C LEU A 125 -10.99 -9.41 -7.78
N ILE A 126 -9.99 -8.59 -8.10
CA ILE A 126 -10.17 -7.26 -8.67
C ILE A 126 -9.22 -7.09 -9.86
N PRO A 127 -9.60 -7.58 -11.06
CA PRO A 127 -8.76 -7.54 -12.24
C PRO A 127 -8.43 -6.10 -12.65
N LEU A 128 -7.14 -5.76 -12.72
CA LEU A 128 -6.66 -4.41 -13.08
C LEU A 128 -7.01 -4.02 -14.53
N ASN A 129 -7.40 -4.97 -15.38
CA ASN A 129 -7.94 -4.69 -16.71
C ASN A 129 -9.40 -4.21 -16.67
N GLU A 130 -10.17 -4.55 -15.63
CA GLU A 130 -11.60 -4.24 -15.47
C GLU A 130 -11.87 -3.12 -14.46
N PHE A 131 -11.01 -2.96 -13.45
CA PHE A 131 -11.17 -1.97 -12.39
C PHE A 131 -10.03 -0.97 -12.35
N VAL A 132 -10.30 0.21 -11.79
CA VAL A 132 -9.32 1.23 -11.39
C VAL A 132 -9.59 1.59 -9.95
N PHE A 133 -8.56 1.60 -9.12
CA PHE A 133 -8.68 2.10 -7.75
C PHE A 133 -8.64 3.62 -7.74
N ASN A 134 -9.52 4.24 -6.94
CA ASN A 134 -9.32 5.64 -6.58
C ASN A 134 -8.17 5.77 -5.55
N THR A 135 -7.90 7.00 -5.10
CA THR A 135 -6.80 7.27 -4.16
C THR A 135 -7.02 6.74 -2.74
N GLU A 136 -8.19 6.14 -2.43
CA GLU A 136 -8.51 5.51 -1.13
C GLU A 136 -8.83 4.01 -1.32
N ALA A 137 -8.19 3.40 -2.31
CA ALA A 137 -8.31 1.99 -2.67
C ALA A 137 -9.75 1.50 -2.94
N HIS A 138 -10.69 2.38 -3.33
CA HIS A 138 -12.03 1.96 -3.73
C HIS A 138 -12.02 1.55 -5.21
N PRO A 139 -12.35 0.29 -5.55
CA PRO A 139 -12.35 -0.19 -6.93
C PRO A 139 -13.56 0.37 -7.68
N ILE A 140 -13.30 1.03 -8.81
CA ILE A 140 -14.32 1.55 -9.73
C ILE A 140 -14.19 0.79 -11.04
N ARG A 141 -15.30 0.21 -11.50
CA ARG A 141 -15.33 -0.51 -12.78
C ARG A 141 -15.04 0.46 -13.93
N LYS A 142 -14.13 0.07 -14.83
CA LYS A 142 -13.82 0.84 -16.02
C LYS A 142 -15.05 0.96 -16.91
N PHE A 143 -15.32 2.17 -17.38
CA PHE A 143 -16.39 2.44 -18.31
C PHE A 143 -16.00 1.99 -19.71
N ASN A 144 -16.84 1.18 -20.36
CA ASN A 144 -16.74 0.96 -21.80
C ASN A 144 -17.45 2.11 -22.52
N LEU A 145 -16.72 3.22 -22.72
CA LEU A 145 -17.28 4.44 -23.29
C LEU A 145 -17.95 4.18 -24.66
N THR A 146 -17.36 3.34 -25.50
CA THR A 146 -17.92 3.00 -26.81
C THR A 146 -19.26 2.29 -26.68
N GLN A 147 -19.39 1.32 -25.77
CA GLN A 147 -20.64 0.62 -25.52
C GLN A 147 -21.69 1.57 -24.92
N SER A 148 -21.30 2.38 -23.93
CA SER A 148 -22.21 3.34 -23.29
C SER A 148 -22.73 4.39 -24.27
N ILE A 149 -21.88 4.90 -25.16
CA ILE A 149 -22.30 5.84 -26.22
C ILE A 149 -23.26 5.17 -27.21
N LYS A 150 -22.96 3.94 -27.65
CA LYS A 150 -23.86 3.18 -28.53
C LYS A 150 -25.24 2.97 -27.89
N GLN A 151 -25.26 2.62 -26.60
CA GLN A 151 -26.48 2.38 -25.84
C GLN A 151 -27.28 3.67 -25.62
N TRP A 152 -26.61 4.77 -25.29
CA TRP A 152 -27.24 6.09 -25.19
C TRP A 152 -27.83 6.56 -26.53
N ALA A 153 -27.10 6.38 -27.64
CA ALA A 153 -27.57 6.75 -28.97
C ALA A 153 -28.77 5.92 -29.43
N ALA A 154 -28.84 4.64 -29.04
CA ALA A 154 -30.00 3.78 -29.28
C ALA A 154 -31.24 4.26 -28.50
N ASN A 155 -31.06 4.61 -27.22
CA ASN A 155 -32.15 5.05 -26.35
C ASN A 155 -32.74 6.43 -26.71
N LYS A 156 -32.02 7.26 -27.49
CA LYS A 156 -32.55 8.53 -28.03
C LYS A 156 -33.44 8.39 -29.27
N LYS A 157 -33.45 7.21 -29.90
CA LYS A 157 -34.23 6.94 -31.12
C LYS A 157 -35.54 6.18 -30.85
N ALA A 158 -35.81 5.85 -29.58
CA ALA A 158 -37.07 5.29 -29.09
C ALA A 158 -37.88 6.40 -28.41
#